data_AF-A0A4Q3TQL8-F1
#
_entry.id   AF-A0A4Q3TQL8-F1
#
_cell.length_a   1.000
_cell.length_b   1.000
_cell.length_c   1.000
_cell.angle_alpha   90.00
_cell.angle_beta   90.00
_cell.angle_gamma   90.00
#
_symmetry.space_group_name_H-M   'P 1'
#
loop_
_entity.id
_entity.type
_entity.pdbx_description
1 polymer ?
#
loop_
_entity_poly.entity_id
_entity_poly.type
_entity_poly.pdbx_seq_one_letter_code
_entity_poly.pdbx_strand_id
1 'polypeptide(L)'
;IRLTGALIGHLKAQPAATVMTVSSGLAFIPLTATPTYSATKAAIHSWSQSLRTQLKDTSVEVLELAPPAVATDLMPGHAENPNSMPLADYTTEVIGLIERGDTPRGEILVERVKPLRFAEVNGYEAVYGMLNGTH
;
A
#
# COMPACT_ATOMS: atom_id res chain seq x y z
N ILE A 1 6.30 12.27 2.39
CA ILE A 1 7.56 12.95 1.96
C ILE A 1 8.00 14.05 2.93
N ARG A 2 7.37 15.25 2.97
CA ARG A 2 7.87 16.37 3.82
C ARG A 2 7.96 16.03 5.31
N LEU A 3 6.92 15.40 5.87
CA LEU A 3 6.90 14.96 7.26
C LEU A 3 8.05 13.98 7.57
N THR A 4 8.21 12.94 6.75
CA THR A 4 9.30 11.97 6.88
C THR A 4 10.66 12.66 6.79
N GLY A 5 10.87 13.55 5.82
CA GLY A 5 12.12 14.30 5.68
C GLY A 5 12.44 15.16 6.91
N ALA A 6 11.43 15.79 7.52
CA ALA A 6 11.61 16.57 8.74
C ALA A 6 11.92 15.71 9.97
N LEU A 7 11.36 14.49 10.05
CA LEU A 7 11.53 13.60 11.20
C LEU A 7 12.71 12.62 11.05
N ILE A 8 13.31 12.48 9.86
CA ILE A 8 14.26 11.39 9.61
C ILE A 8 15.51 11.46 10.50
N GLY A 9 15.98 12.65 10.83
CA GLY A 9 17.10 12.83 11.76
C GLY A 9 16.79 12.29 13.16
N HIS A 10 15.57 12.55 13.66
CA HIS A 10 15.11 12.04 14.94
C HIS A 10 14.93 10.52 14.91
N LEU A 11 14.33 9.98 13.84
CA LEU A 11 14.10 8.54 13.71
C LEU A 11 15.42 7.75 13.66
N LYS A 12 16.43 8.27 12.95
CA LYS A 12 17.78 7.66 12.90
C LYS A 12 18.52 7.66 14.24
N ALA A 13 18.12 8.52 15.19
CA ALA A 13 18.70 8.56 16.53
C ALA A 13 18.05 7.56 17.50
N GLN A 14 16.92 6.95 17.12
CA GLN A 14 16.28 5.91 17.93
C GLN A 14 16.98 4.56 17.73
N PRO A 15 17.02 3.70 18.76
CA PRO A 15 17.59 2.36 18.65
C PRO A 15 16.85 1.50 17.61
N ALA A 16 15.56 1.73 17.42
CA ALA A 16 14.73 1.18 16.35
C ALA A 16 13.62 2.18 16.02
N ALA A 17 13.31 2.33 14.73
CA ALA A 17 12.20 3.17 14.26
C ALA A 17 11.64 2.63 12.95
N THR A 18 10.39 2.94 12.64
CA THR A 18 9.73 2.53 11.39
C THR A 18 9.04 3.70 10.73
N VAL A 19 9.21 3.86 9.42
CA VAL A 19 8.39 4.71 8.55
C VAL A 19 7.46 3.81 7.76
N MET A 20 6.16 3.88 8.05
CA MET A 20 5.14 3.15 7.30
C MET A 20 4.36 4.11 6.41
N THR A 21 4.44 3.90 5.09
CA THR A 21 3.63 4.64 4.11
C THR A 21 2.37 3.88 3.74
N VAL A 22 1.28 4.57 3.44
CA VAL A 22 0.05 3.96 2.93
C VAL A 22 -0.09 4.26 1.43
N SER A 23 0.15 3.25 0.59
CA SER A 23 -0.07 3.32 -0.86
C SER A 23 -1.50 2.83 -1.19
N SER A 24 -1.65 1.89 -2.13
CA SER A 24 -2.89 1.23 -2.56
C SER A 24 -2.55 0.13 -3.58
N GLY A 25 -3.41 -0.87 -3.74
CA GLY A 25 -3.39 -1.73 -4.93
C GLY A 25 -3.42 -0.95 -6.25
N LEU A 26 -4.03 0.25 -6.23
CA LEU A 26 -4.06 1.17 -7.37
C LEU A 26 -2.71 1.84 -7.69
N ALA A 27 -1.68 1.61 -6.88
CA ALA A 27 -0.30 1.95 -7.21
C ALA A 27 0.29 1.02 -8.30
N PHE A 28 -0.27 -0.18 -8.44
CA PHE A 28 0.21 -1.22 -9.37
C PHE A 28 -0.66 -1.31 -10.62
N ILE A 29 -1.98 -1.20 -10.46
CA ILE A 29 -2.95 -1.21 -11.56
C ILE A 29 -3.83 0.04 -11.45
N PRO A 30 -3.75 0.99 -12.40
CA PRO A 30 -4.52 2.22 -12.31
C PRO A 30 -6.01 1.98 -12.56
N LEU A 31 -6.84 2.69 -11.78
CA LEU A 31 -8.29 2.80 -12.01
C LEU A 31 -8.56 4.07 -12.83
N THR A 32 -9.16 3.92 -14.00
CA THR A 32 -9.39 5.02 -14.96
C THR A 32 -10.28 6.13 -14.41
N ALA A 33 -11.20 5.81 -13.49
CA ALA A 33 -12.06 6.78 -12.83
C ALA A 33 -11.30 7.72 -11.85
N THR A 34 -10.11 7.32 -11.37
CA THR A 34 -9.33 8.10 -10.37
C THR A 34 -7.84 8.18 -10.74
N PRO A 35 -7.48 8.68 -11.93
CA PRO A 35 -6.12 8.57 -12.47
C PRO A 35 -5.08 9.32 -11.63
N THR A 36 -5.42 10.49 -11.11
CA THR A 36 -4.53 11.26 -10.23
C THR A 36 -4.28 10.53 -8.91
N TYR A 37 -5.29 9.87 -8.34
CA TYR A 37 -5.12 9.05 -7.14
C TYR A 37 -4.15 7.91 -7.41
N SER A 38 -4.38 7.11 -8.47
CA SER A 38 -3.47 6.03 -8.89
C SER A 38 -2.04 6.52 -9.08
N ALA A 39 -1.85 7.65 -9.79
CA ALA A 39 -0.53 8.24 -10.00
C ALA A 39 0.17 8.62 -8.66
N THR A 40 -0.56 9.23 -7.71
CA THR A 40 0.02 9.57 -6.41
C THR A 40 0.39 8.32 -5.61
N LYS A 41 -0.39 7.24 -5.69
CA LYS A 41 -0.10 5.99 -4.99
C LYS A 41 1.09 5.26 -5.62
N ALA A 42 1.22 5.27 -6.94
CA ALA A 42 2.41 4.78 -7.65
C ALA A 42 3.67 5.58 -7.28
N ALA A 43 3.56 6.90 -7.14
CA ALA A 43 4.66 7.74 -6.66
C ALA A 43 5.08 7.38 -5.23
N ILE A 44 4.13 7.09 -4.32
CA ILE A 44 4.44 6.62 -2.97
C ILE A 44 5.13 5.25 -3.00
N HIS A 45 4.66 4.30 -3.82
CA HIS A 45 5.31 2.99 -3.98
C HIS A 45 6.79 3.14 -4.39
N SER A 46 7.03 3.88 -5.47
CA SER A 46 8.38 4.15 -5.97
C SER A 46 9.27 4.89 -4.94
N TRP A 47 8.68 5.86 -4.22
CA TRP A 47 9.38 6.60 -3.19
C TRP A 47 9.75 5.71 -1.99
N SER A 48 8.85 4.83 -1.53
CA SER A 48 9.11 3.90 -0.43
C SER A 48 10.20 2.89 -0.76
N GLN A 49 10.23 2.39 -2.00
CA GLN A 49 11.33 1.55 -2.48
C GLN A 49 12.68 2.27 -2.41
N SER A 50 12.74 3.50 -2.93
CA SER A 50 13.95 4.31 -2.93
C SER A 50 14.40 4.66 -1.51
N LEU A 51 13.47 5.06 -0.65
CA LEU A 51 13.74 5.43 0.74
C LEU A 51 14.29 4.24 1.54
N ARG A 52 13.77 3.03 1.32
CA ARG A 52 14.28 1.81 1.95
C ARG A 52 15.76 1.59 1.62
N THR A 53 16.15 1.76 0.36
CA THR A 53 17.57 1.66 -0.03
C THR A 53 18.41 2.78 0.59
N GLN A 54 17.90 4.01 0.66
CA GLN A 54 18.61 5.14 1.27
C GLN A 54 18.84 4.97 2.78
N LEU A 55 17.98 4.22 3.46
CA LEU A 55 18.01 4.01 4.91
C LEU A 55 18.52 2.63 5.35
N LYS A 56 18.94 1.78 4.40
CA LYS A 56 19.32 0.37 4.65
C LYS A 56 20.40 0.18 5.73
N ASP A 57 21.29 1.16 5.89
CA ASP A 57 22.41 1.14 6.84
C ASP A 57 22.09 1.94 8.13
N THR A 58 20.80 2.09 8.45
CA THR A 58 20.31 2.81 9.64
C THR A 58 19.35 1.93 10.46
N SER A 59 18.96 2.39 11.65
CA SER A 59 17.95 1.73 12.50
C SER A 59 16.51 1.94 12.02
N VAL A 60 16.30 2.65 10.90
CA VAL A 60 14.96 3.01 10.40
C VAL A 60 14.48 2.00 9.35
N GLU A 61 13.47 1.22 9.70
CA GLU A 61 12.76 0.35 8.78
C GLU A 61 11.77 1.15 7.90
N VAL A 62 11.62 0.75 6.64
CA VAL A 62 10.66 1.35 5.71
C VAL A 62 9.67 0.30 5.22
N LEU A 63 8.42 0.44 5.67
CA LEU A 63 7.31 -0.42 5.32
C LEU A 63 6.31 0.31 4.41
N GLU A 64 5.73 -0.41 3.47
CA GLU A 64 4.65 0.06 2.62
C GLU A 64 3.40 -0.78 2.85
N LEU A 65 2.35 -0.16 3.39
CA LEU A 65 1.02 -0.74 3.46
C LEU A 65 0.28 -0.46 2.15
N ALA A 66 -0.10 -1.50 1.41
CA ALA A 66 -0.89 -1.37 0.19
C ALA A 66 -2.31 -1.94 0.39
N PRO A 67 -3.31 -1.11 0.68
CA PRO A 67 -4.70 -1.58 0.84
C PRO A 67 -5.35 -1.99 -0.50
N PRO A 68 -6.28 -2.98 -0.48
CA PRO A 68 -7.28 -3.20 -1.54
C PRO A 68 -8.42 -2.17 -1.39
N ALA A 69 -9.56 -2.40 -2.05
CA ALA A 69 -10.80 -1.70 -1.70
C ALA A 69 -11.25 -2.12 -0.29
N VAL A 70 -11.35 -1.16 0.63
CA VAL A 70 -11.78 -1.37 2.03
C VAL A 70 -13.09 -0.62 2.28
N ALA A 71 -14.03 -1.28 2.95
CA ALA A 71 -15.34 -0.75 3.31
C ALA A 71 -15.19 0.34 4.37
N THR A 72 -15.04 1.58 3.91
CA THR A 72 -14.88 2.78 4.72
C THR A 72 -15.76 3.88 4.14
N ASP A 73 -16.02 4.91 4.94
CA ASP A 73 -16.78 6.10 4.50
C ASP A 73 -15.95 7.05 3.61
N LEU A 74 -14.80 6.59 3.10
CA LEU A 74 -13.89 7.39 2.29
C LEU A 74 -14.53 7.86 0.97
N MET A 75 -15.42 7.05 0.40
CA MET A 75 -16.22 7.42 -0.77
C MET A 75 -17.69 7.02 -0.54
N PRO A 76 -18.66 7.78 -1.04
CA PRO A 76 -20.07 7.41 -0.95
C PRO A 76 -20.31 5.99 -1.50
N GLY A 77 -20.98 5.15 -0.73
CA GLY A 77 -21.30 3.77 -1.10
C GLY A 77 -20.16 2.74 -0.94
N HIS A 78 -18.92 3.15 -0.58
CA HIS A 78 -17.82 2.18 -0.37
C HIS A 78 -18.03 1.28 0.85
N ALA A 79 -18.58 1.83 1.94
CA ALA A 79 -18.91 1.09 3.15
C ALA A 79 -20.00 0.03 2.92
N GLU A 80 -20.89 0.27 1.96
CA GLU A 80 -22.01 -0.63 1.62
C GLU A 80 -21.69 -1.56 0.45
N ASN A 81 -20.57 -1.36 -0.24
CA ASN A 81 -20.19 -2.17 -1.39
C ASN A 81 -19.76 -3.58 -0.94
N PRO A 82 -20.49 -4.64 -1.33
CA PRO A 82 -20.19 -6.01 -0.90
C PRO A 82 -18.86 -6.55 -1.43
N ASN A 83 -18.28 -5.91 -2.45
CA ASN A 83 -16.98 -6.27 -3.01
C ASN A 83 -15.81 -5.66 -2.22
N SER A 84 -16.07 -4.70 -1.33
CA SER A 84 -15.05 -4.12 -0.45
C SER A 84 -14.69 -5.08 0.68
N MET A 85 -13.43 -5.05 1.11
CA MET A 85 -13.00 -5.76 2.31
C MET A 85 -13.54 -5.09 3.58
N PRO A 86 -14.18 -5.81 4.52
CA PRO A 86 -14.58 -5.23 5.80
C PRO A 86 -13.38 -4.62 6.55
N LEU A 87 -13.56 -3.45 7.14
CA LEU A 87 -12.47 -2.74 7.83
C LEU A 87 -11.87 -3.54 8.99
N ALA A 88 -12.70 -4.27 9.74
CA ALA A 88 -12.26 -5.11 10.85
C ALA A 88 -11.36 -6.24 10.36
N ASP A 89 -11.74 -6.91 9.27
CA ASP A 89 -10.95 -7.98 8.66
C ASP A 89 -9.62 -7.43 8.12
N TYR A 90 -9.69 -6.29 7.42
CA TYR A 90 -8.50 -5.61 6.89
C TYR A 90 -7.50 -5.27 8.01
N THR A 91 -7.99 -4.66 9.10
CA THR A 91 -7.13 -4.26 10.22
C THR A 91 -6.54 -5.49 10.92
N THR A 92 -7.35 -6.53 11.15
CA THR A 92 -6.91 -7.78 11.78
C THR A 92 -5.80 -8.43 10.98
N GLU A 93 -5.96 -8.51 9.66
CA GLU A 93 -4.96 -9.12 8.78
C GLU A 93 -3.66 -8.30 8.74
N VAL A 94 -3.76 -6.96 8.62
CA VAL A 94 -2.60 -6.06 8.63
C VAL A 94 -1.80 -6.18 9.92
N ILE A 95 -2.45 -6.15 11.07
CA ILE A 95 -1.78 -6.30 12.37
C ILE A 95 -1.12 -7.67 12.48
N GLY A 96 -1.81 -8.73 12.07
CA GLY A 96 -1.24 -10.08 12.07
C GLY A 96 0.01 -10.20 11.17
N LEU A 97 0.03 -9.55 10.01
CA LEU A 97 1.22 -9.52 9.14
C LEU A 97 2.40 -8.81 9.81
N ILE A 98 2.14 -7.67 10.47
CA ILE A 98 3.16 -6.91 11.20
C ILE A 98 3.73 -7.75 12.36
N GLU A 99 2.87 -8.36 13.17
CA GLU A 99 3.29 -9.16 14.33
C GLU A 99 4.14 -10.38 13.93
N ARG A 100 3.87 -10.97 12.76
CA ARG A 100 4.66 -12.09 12.22
C ARG A 100 5.91 -11.65 11.46
N GLY A 101 6.08 -10.35 11.20
CA GLY A 101 7.13 -9.83 10.33
C GLY A 101 6.99 -10.25 8.86
N ASP A 102 5.78 -10.62 8.42
CA ASP A 102 5.49 -11.06 7.05
C ASP A 102 5.36 -9.84 6.13
N THR A 103 6.51 -9.26 5.81
CA THR A 103 6.64 -8.03 5.03
C THR A 103 7.60 -8.21 3.86
N PRO A 104 7.29 -9.10 2.89
CA PRO A 104 8.19 -9.39 1.78
C PRO A 104 8.57 -8.12 1.02
N ARG A 105 9.88 -7.85 0.92
CA ARG A 105 10.44 -6.61 0.32
C ARG A 105 9.99 -5.32 1.03
N GLY A 106 9.58 -5.39 2.29
CA GLY A 106 9.07 -4.27 3.07
C GLY A 106 7.68 -3.81 2.65
N GLU A 107 6.84 -4.72 2.14
CA GLU A 107 5.44 -4.48 1.77
C GLU A 107 4.51 -5.27 2.71
N ILE A 108 3.49 -4.62 3.26
CA ILE A 108 2.40 -5.26 4.01
C ILE A 108 1.23 -5.46 3.03
N LEU A 109 0.97 -6.72 2.70
CA LEU A 109 0.05 -7.12 1.63
C LEU A 109 -0.99 -8.11 2.16
N VAL A 110 -2.21 -7.61 2.40
CA VAL A 110 -3.35 -8.49 2.65
C VAL A 110 -3.67 -9.34 1.41
N GLU A 111 -4.25 -10.52 1.58
CA GLU A 111 -4.53 -11.45 0.47
C GLU A 111 -5.31 -10.78 -0.67
N ARG A 112 -6.30 -9.95 -0.32
CA ARG A 112 -7.16 -9.26 -1.31
C ARG A 112 -6.43 -8.23 -2.19
N VAL A 113 -5.25 -7.73 -1.81
CA VAL A 113 -4.49 -6.81 -2.68
C VAL A 113 -3.54 -7.53 -3.64
N LYS A 114 -3.21 -8.81 -3.37
CA LYS A 114 -2.21 -9.57 -4.14
C LYS A 114 -2.51 -9.64 -5.64
N PRO A 115 -3.76 -9.82 -6.12
CA PRO A 115 -4.05 -9.80 -7.55
C PRO A 115 -3.61 -8.50 -8.23
N LEU A 116 -3.78 -7.35 -7.58
CA LEU A 116 -3.33 -6.05 -8.09
C LEU A 116 -1.80 -5.93 -7.99
N ARG A 117 -1.22 -6.33 -6.85
CA ARG A 117 0.23 -6.25 -6.61
C ARG A 117 1.05 -7.06 -7.62
N PHE A 118 0.55 -8.22 -8.02
CA PHE A 118 1.27 -9.18 -8.87
C PHE A 118 0.75 -9.23 -10.31
N ALA A 119 -0.13 -8.31 -10.71
CA ALA A 119 -0.70 -8.26 -12.04
C ALA A 119 0.36 -8.23 -13.16
N GLU A 120 1.46 -7.51 -12.99
CA GLU A 120 2.55 -7.43 -13.98
C GLU A 120 3.12 -8.80 -14.35
N VAL A 121 3.17 -9.73 -13.40
CA VAL A 121 3.69 -11.10 -13.62
C VAL A 121 2.58 -12.09 -13.98
N ASN A 122 1.36 -11.85 -13.50
CA ASN A 122 0.24 -12.80 -13.61
C ASN A 122 -0.76 -12.46 -14.73
N GLY A 123 -0.57 -11.35 -15.45
CA GLY A 123 -1.43 -10.93 -16.57
C GLY A 123 -2.01 -9.53 -16.36
N TYR A 124 -1.23 -8.50 -16.68
CA TYR A 124 -1.60 -7.09 -16.48
C TYR A 124 -2.92 -6.73 -17.17
N GLU A 125 -3.04 -7.01 -18.47
CA GLU A 125 -4.21 -6.63 -19.29
C GLU A 125 -5.51 -7.22 -18.76
N ALA A 126 -5.47 -8.45 -18.25
CA ALA A 126 -6.66 -9.10 -17.69
C ALA A 126 -7.10 -8.42 -16.39
N VAL A 127 -6.16 -8.10 -15.50
CA VAL A 127 -6.45 -7.42 -14.24
C VAL A 127 -6.88 -5.97 -14.48
N TYR A 128 -6.21 -5.27 -15.40
CA TYR A 128 -6.57 -3.92 -15.82
C TYR A 128 -7.98 -3.88 -16.42
N GLY A 129 -8.30 -4.82 -17.32
CA GLY A 129 -9.62 -4.96 -17.90
C GLY A 129 -10.70 -5.31 -16.87
N MET A 130 -10.43 -6.20 -15.92
CA MET A 130 -11.38 -6.51 -14.84
C MET A 130 -11.62 -5.30 -13.93
N LEU A 131 -10.58 -4.56 -13.56
CA LEU A 131 -10.68 -3.39 -12.70
C LEU A 131 -11.46 -2.24 -13.36
N ASN A 132 -11.31 -2.08 -14.67
CA ASN A 132 -11.86 -0.97 -15.45
C ASN A 132 -13.06 -1.37 -16.34
N GLY A 133 -13.52 -2.61 -16.26
CA GLY A 133 -14.46 -3.25 -17.20
C GLY A 133 -15.93 -2.93 -16.96
N THR A 134 -16.26 -1.80 -16.32
CA THR A 134 -17.65 -1.42 -16.10
C THR A 134 -17.79 0.11 -16.04
N HIS A 135 -17.96 0.71 -17.22
CA HIS A 135 -18.66 1.98 -17.42
C HIS A 135 -19.65 1.80 -18.56
#